data_AF-A0A3M1RD49-F1
#
_entry.id   AF-A0A3M1RD49-F1
#
_cell.length_a   1.000
_cell.length_b   1.000
_cell.length_c   1.000
_cell.angle_alpha   90.00
_cell.angle_beta   90.00
_cell.angle_gamma   90.00
#
_symmetry.space_group_name_H-M   'P 1'
#
loop_
_entity.id
_entity.type
_entity.pdbx_description
1 polymer ?
#
loop_
_entity_poly.entity_id
_entity_poly.type
_entity_poly.pdbx_seq_one_letter_code
_entity_poly.pdbx_strand_id
1 'polypeptide(L)'
;MVRTPHVAGQFYEADPERLRRQIEGSFLHPLGPGALPEKGAARSERDIVACISPHAGYMYSGPPAAHVYHALSGQEPPSRVVILGPNHTGIGGVLSTSIEDWATPLGVARVDREAVAALNIPVDEYAHRYEHSLEVQLPFLQYIYGDSFMFAPVIISATGPNGVGIEDR
;
A
#
# COMPACT_ATOMS: atom_id res chain seq x y z
N MET A 1 -5.57 17.47 -6.11
CA MET A 1 -4.54 17.05 -7.08
C MET A 1 -4.40 15.53 -6.99
N VAL A 2 -3.69 14.91 -7.93
CA VAL A 2 -3.42 13.46 -7.92
C VAL A 2 -1.91 13.26 -7.87
N ARG A 3 -1.42 12.53 -6.86
CA ARG A 3 -0.01 12.17 -6.71
C ARG A 3 0.36 11.17 -7.80
N THR A 4 1.36 11.51 -8.61
CA THR A 4 1.92 10.58 -9.61
C THR A 4 2.72 9.47 -8.92
N PRO A 5 2.74 8.23 -9.44
CA PRO A 5 3.53 7.16 -8.84
C PRO A 5 5.01 7.51 -8.89
N HIS A 6 5.72 7.33 -7.78
CA HIS A 6 7.14 7.62 -7.68
C HIS A 6 8.01 6.45 -8.14
N VAL A 7 7.58 5.21 -7.89
CA VAL A 7 8.42 4.00 -8.08
C VAL A 7 7.89 3.03 -9.14
N ALA A 8 6.88 3.44 -9.92
CA ALA A 8 6.47 2.72 -11.12
C ALA A 8 7.62 2.62 -12.14
N GLY A 9 7.89 1.42 -12.63
CA GLY A 9 9.04 1.10 -13.48
C GLY A 9 10.33 0.79 -12.72
N GLN A 10 10.34 0.92 -11.39
CA GLN A 10 11.49 0.61 -10.53
C GLN A 10 11.17 -0.49 -9.53
N PHE A 11 10.14 -0.29 -8.70
CA PHE A 11 9.74 -1.25 -7.66
C PHE A 11 8.69 -2.23 -8.19
N TYR A 12 7.86 -1.78 -9.12
CA TYR A 12 6.86 -2.58 -9.80
C TYR A 12 6.72 -2.09 -11.25
N GLU A 13 6.10 -2.88 -12.11
CA GLU A 13 5.97 -2.56 -13.54
C GLU A 13 5.15 -1.29 -13.80
N ALA A 14 5.62 -0.42 -14.70
CA ALA A 14 4.91 0.80 -15.09
C ALA A 14 3.77 0.55 -16.11
N ASP A 15 3.81 -0.58 -16.82
CA ASP A 15 2.76 -0.98 -17.75
C ASP A 15 1.65 -1.75 -17.01
N PRO A 16 0.36 -1.40 -17.17
CA PRO A 16 -0.74 -2.02 -16.44
C PRO A 16 -0.81 -3.54 -16.60
N GLU A 17 -0.59 -4.04 -17.82
CA GLU A 17 -0.72 -5.46 -18.13
C GLU A 17 0.48 -6.26 -17.59
N ARG A 18 1.69 -5.69 -17.67
CA ARG A 18 2.88 -6.25 -17.02
C ARG A 18 2.75 -6.23 -15.50
N LEU A 19 2.17 -5.18 -14.92
CA LEU A 19 1.94 -5.08 -13.47
C LEU A 19 0.97 -6.15 -12.98
N ARG A 20 -0.15 -6.37 -13.69
CA ARG A 20 -1.08 -7.47 -13.39
C ARG A 20 -0.38 -8.82 -13.40
N ARG A 21 0.40 -9.10 -14.46
CA ARG A 21 1.20 -10.34 -14.55
C ARG A 21 2.26 -10.46 -13.46
N GLN A 22 2.89 -9.35 -13.06
CA GLN A 22 3.88 -9.35 -11.97
C GLN A 22 3.23 -9.67 -10.62
N ILE A 23 2.03 -9.13 -10.36
CA ILE A 23 1.23 -9.42 -9.17
C ILE A 23 0.79 -10.89 -9.18
N GLU A 24 0.25 -11.40 -10.29
CA GLU A 24 -0.12 -12.81 -10.46
C GLU A 24 1.09 -13.74 -10.27
N GLY A 25 2.24 -13.37 -10.83
CA GLY A 25 3.50 -14.07 -10.64
C GLY A 25 3.93 -14.11 -9.18
N SER A 26 3.63 -13.07 -8.39
CA SER A 26 3.89 -13.04 -6.94
C SER A 26 3.02 -14.03 -6.18
N PHE A 27 1.72 -14.13 -6.54
CA PHE A 27 0.81 -15.12 -5.98
C PHE A 27 1.23 -16.56 -6.29
N LEU A 28 1.67 -16.81 -7.54
CA LEU A 28 2.04 -18.13 -8.03
C LEU A 28 3.51 -18.51 -7.78
N HIS A 29 4.32 -17.62 -7.22
CA HIS A 29 5.72 -17.87 -6.92
C HIS A 29 5.87 -18.99 -5.88
N PRO A 30 6.96 -19.80 -5.89
CA PRO A 30 7.21 -20.80 -4.85
C PRO A 30 7.27 -20.28 -3.40
N LEU A 31 7.54 -18.98 -3.24
CA LEU A 31 7.52 -18.27 -1.94
C LEU A 31 6.20 -17.52 -1.68
N GLY A 32 5.28 -17.54 -2.65
CA GLY A 32 3.94 -16.98 -2.54
C GLY A 32 2.92 -18.04 -2.06
N PRO A 33 1.63 -17.69 -2.02
CA PRO A 33 0.55 -18.58 -1.60
C PRO A 33 0.31 -19.76 -2.56
N GLY A 34 0.83 -19.72 -3.78
CA GLY A 34 0.70 -20.79 -4.77
C GLY A 34 -0.65 -20.82 -5.50
N ALA A 35 -1.52 -19.84 -5.25
CA ALA A 35 -2.83 -19.72 -5.86
C ALA A 35 -3.20 -18.24 -6.10
N LEU A 36 -4.02 -17.99 -7.11
CA LEU A 36 -4.59 -16.67 -7.37
C LEU A 36 -5.82 -16.44 -6.48
N PRO A 37 -6.10 -15.19 -6.07
CA PRO A 37 -7.38 -14.81 -5.49
C PRO A 37 -8.59 -15.28 -6.32
N GLU A 38 -9.52 -16.00 -5.70
CA GLU A 38 -10.73 -16.49 -6.38
C GLU A 38 -11.69 -15.34 -6.70
N LYS A 39 -11.90 -15.06 -7.99
CA LYS A 39 -12.84 -14.03 -8.44
C LYS A 39 -14.28 -14.58 -8.39
N GLY A 40 -15.15 -13.93 -7.62
CA GLY A 40 -16.58 -14.26 -7.57
C GLY A 40 -16.96 -15.42 -6.64
N ALA A 41 -16.02 -15.95 -5.86
CA ALA A 41 -16.32 -16.89 -4.78
C ALA A 41 -17.08 -16.19 -3.63
N ALA A 42 -17.84 -16.98 -2.86
CA ALA A 42 -18.44 -16.48 -1.63
C ALA A 42 -17.31 -16.07 -0.67
N ARG A 43 -17.30 -14.79 -0.31
CA ARG A 43 -16.34 -14.24 0.65
C ARG A 43 -16.82 -14.52 2.06
N SER A 44 -15.89 -14.86 2.93
CA SER A 44 -16.18 -14.96 4.36
C SER A 44 -16.40 -13.57 4.98
N GLU A 45 -17.06 -13.54 6.14
CA GLU A 45 -17.10 -12.32 6.95
C GLU A 45 -15.66 -11.85 7.26
N ARG A 46 -15.46 -10.53 7.32
CA ARG A 46 -14.14 -9.99 7.64
C ARG A 46 -13.78 -10.27 9.10
N ASP A 47 -12.72 -11.03 9.31
CA ASP A 47 -12.07 -11.21 10.62
C ASP A 47 -10.65 -10.61 10.67
N ILE A 48 -9.98 -10.42 9.53
CA ILE A 48 -8.68 -9.75 9.44
C ILE A 48 -8.91 -8.24 9.47
N VAL A 49 -8.52 -7.61 10.58
CA VAL A 49 -8.62 -6.16 10.79
C VAL A 49 -7.29 -5.42 10.58
N ALA A 50 -6.17 -6.15 10.58
CA ALA A 50 -4.82 -5.60 10.37
C ALA A 50 -3.87 -6.67 9.84
N CYS A 51 -2.85 -6.24 9.11
CA CYS A 51 -1.78 -7.10 8.58
C CYS A 51 -0.47 -6.32 8.45
N ILE A 52 0.65 -7.03 8.33
CA ILE A 52 1.96 -6.46 8.05
C ILE A 52 2.42 -7.01 6.71
N SER A 53 2.86 -6.13 5.80
CA SER A 53 3.30 -6.47 4.45
C SER A 53 4.64 -5.78 4.15
N PRO A 54 5.61 -6.46 3.51
CA PRO A 54 6.86 -5.84 3.10
C PRO A 54 6.64 -4.82 1.97
N HIS A 55 7.56 -3.84 1.85
CA HIS A 55 7.44 -2.73 0.89
C HIS A 55 8.67 -2.52 -0.01
N ALA A 56 9.53 -3.53 -0.18
CA ALA A 56 10.59 -3.48 -1.18
C ALA A 56 9.99 -3.58 -2.62
N GLY A 57 10.85 -3.55 -3.65
CA GLY A 57 10.40 -3.85 -5.01
C GLY A 57 9.85 -5.28 -5.15
N TYR A 58 8.83 -5.46 -5.99
CA TYR A 58 8.06 -6.71 -6.14
C TYR A 58 8.90 -7.92 -6.53
N MET A 59 10.06 -7.71 -7.15
CA MET A 59 11.04 -8.78 -7.41
C MET A 59 11.49 -9.48 -6.12
N TYR A 60 11.51 -8.77 -4.99
CA TYR A 60 11.96 -9.29 -3.70
C TYR A 60 10.80 -9.49 -2.73
N SER A 61 9.93 -8.48 -2.58
CA SER A 61 8.85 -8.45 -1.59
C SER A 61 7.52 -8.98 -2.12
N GLY A 62 7.34 -9.11 -3.44
CA GLY A 62 6.06 -9.48 -4.05
C GLY A 62 5.53 -10.81 -3.54
N PRO A 63 6.30 -11.92 -3.64
CA PRO A 63 5.87 -13.22 -3.15
C PRO A 63 5.49 -13.27 -1.65
N PRO A 64 6.31 -12.77 -0.70
CA PRO A 64 5.89 -12.75 0.70
C PRO A 64 4.68 -11.81 0.95
N ALA A 65 4.59 -10.66 0.27
CA ALA A 65 3.42 -9.78 0.36
C ALA A 65 2.13 -10.47 -0.16
N ALA A 66 2.24 -11.30 -1.19
CA ALA A 66 1.09 -11.98 -1.80
C ALA A 66 0.35 -12.90 -0.82
N HIS A 67 0.99 -13.45 0.22
CA HIS A 67 0.30 -14.20 1.28
C HIS A 67 -0.74 -13.35 2.01
N VAL A 68 -0.37 -12.11 2.35
CA VAL A 68 -1.24 -11.14 3.02
C VAL A 68 -2.44 -10.84 2.13
N TYR A 69 -2.19 -10.47 0.89
CA TYR A 69 -3.25 -10.09 -0.04
C TYR A 69 -4.14 -11.27 -0.45
N HIS A 70 -3.60 -12.49 -0.48
CA HIS A 70 -4.40 -13.69 -0.72
C HIS A 70 -5.37 -13.92 0.43
N ALA A 71 -4.90 -13.86 1.68
CA ALA A 71 -5.76 -13.98 2.85
C ALA A 71 -6.85 -12.89 2.87
N LEU A 72 -6.48 -11.64 2.59
CA LEU A 72 -7.41 -10.51 2.51
C LEU A 72 -8.46 -10.65 1.39
N SER A 73 -8.10 -11.31 0.29
CA SER A 73 -9.00 -11.48 -0.86
C SER A 73 -10.13 -12.49 -0.64
N GLY A 74 -9.97 -13.41 0.33
CA GLY A 74 -10.97 -14.40 0.73
C GLY A 74 -12.08 -13.87 1.65
N GLN A 75 -12.02 -12.58 1.99
CA GLN A 75 -12.95 -11.90 2.89
C GLN A 75 -13.66 -10.76 2.17
N GLU A 76 -14.78 -10.32 2.73
CA GLU A 76 -15.47 -9.12 2.27
C GLU A 76 -14.48 -7.94 2.14
N PRO A 77 -14.59 -7.09 1.10
CA PRO A 77 -13.65 -5.99 0.88
C PRO A 77 -13.94 -4.83 1.86
N PRO A 78 -12.92 -4.18 2.45
CA PRO A 78 -13.17 -3.06 3.34
C PRO A 78 -13.53 -1.84 2.50
N SER A 79 -14.47 -1.02 2.99
CA SER A 79 -14.71 0.29 2.38
C SER A 79 -13.53 1.24 2.59
N ARG A 80 -12.72 1.01 3.63
CA ARG A 80 -11.61 1.86 4.05
C ARG A 80 -10.39 1.03 4.48
N VAL A 81 -9.23 1.37 3.95
CA VAL A 81 -7.93 0.80 4.33
C VAL A 81 -7.03 1.90 4.88
N VAL A 82 -6.54 1.79 6.11
CA VAL A 82 -5.48 2.67 6.61
C VAL A 82 -4.14 2.01 6.32
N ILE A 83 -3.25 2.70 5.62
CA ILE A 83 -1.90 2.19 5.30
C ILE A 83 -0.90 2.98 6.11
N LEU A 84 -0.22 2.31 7.04
CA LEU A 84 0.83 2.89 7.87
C LEU A 84 2.19 2.38 7.38
N GLY A 85 3.16 3.27 7.29
CA GLY A 85 4.49 2.91 6.80
C GLY A 85 5.56 3.89 7.25
N PRO A 86 6.83 3.49 7.17
CA PRO A 86 7.95 4.35 7.52
C PRO A 86 8.09 5.52 6.54
N ASN A 87 8.68 6.61 7.04
CA ASN A 87 9.21 7.71 6.24
C ASN A 87 10.72 7.49 5.99
N HIS A 88 11.07 6.99 4.79
CA HIS A 88 12.45 6.82 4.33
C HIS A 88 13.05 8.10 3.77
N THR A 89 12.22 9.07 3.35
CA THR A 89 12.71 10.35 2.80
C THR A 89 13.28 11.29 3.86
N GLY A 90 12.83 11.15 5.12
CA GLY A 90 13.14 12.08 6.20
C GLY A 90 12.51 13.47 6.05
N ILE A 91 11.62 13.65 5.07
CA ILE A 91 10.92 14.91 4.80
C ILE A 91 9.63 14.96 5.61
N GLY A 92 9.32 16.12 6.19
CA GLY A 92 8.09 16.34 6.95
C GLY A 92 8.23 16.09 8.46
N GLY A 93 7.10 15.98 9.15
CA GLY A 93 7.03 15.76 10.59
C GLY A 93 7.16 14.30 11.02
N VAL A 94 7.03 14.06 12.34
CA VAL A 94 7.00 12.71 12.96
C VAL A 94 5.89 11.84 12.35
N LEU A 95 4.76 12.47 12.03
CA LEU A 95 3.54 11.82 11.57
C LEU A 95 2.88 12.75 10.56
N SER A 96 2.51 12.24 9.39
CA SER A 96 1.74 13.00 8.42
C SER A 96 0.85 12.12 7.55
N THR A 97 -0.16 12.75 6.95
CA THR A 97 -1.13 12.15 6.02
C THR A 97 -1.19 12.94 4.71
N SER A 98 -1.88 12.40 3.72
CA SER A 98 -2.19 13.04 2.43
C SER A 98 -3.70 13.08 2.20
N ILE A 99 -4.19 14.09 1.47
CA ILE A 99 -5.58 14.22 0.98
C ILE A 99 -5.68 14.13 -0.55
N GLU A 100 -4.55 13.94 -1.23
CA GLU A 100 -4.48 13.73 -2.67
C GLU A 100 -4.78 12.28 -3.02
N ASP A 101 -5.52 12.05 -4.11
CA ASP A 101 -5.67 10.68 -4.64
C ASP A 101 -4.34 10.25 -5.31
N TRP A 102 -4.04 8.95 -5.34
CA TRP A 102 -2.74 8.47 -5.83
C TRP A 102 -2.92 7.67 -7.13
N ALA A 103 -2.22 8.06 -8.18
CA ALA A 103 -2.20 7.32 -9.43
C ALA A 103 -1.26 6.12 -9.34
N THR A 104 -1.70 4.98 -9.86
CA THR A 104 -0.88 3.80 -10.15
C THR A 104 -1.09 3.40 -11.61
N PRO A 105 -0.29 2.46 -12.16
CA PRO A 105 -0.57 1.91 -13.48
C PRO A 105 -1.93 1.21 -13.57
N LEU A 106 -2.52 0.75 -12.46
CA LEU A 106 -3.84 0.10 -12.44
C LEU A 106 -5.01 1.08 -12.33
N GLY A 107 -4.74 2.38 -12.15
CA GLY A 107 -5.76 3.42 -11.99
C GLY A 107 -5.52 4.29 -10.76
N VAL A 108 -6.47 5.18 -10.46
CA VAL A 108 -6.37 6.09 -9.32
C VAL A 108 -6.92 5.43 -8.06
N ALA A 109 -6.08 5.27 -7.04
CA ALA A 109 -6.50 4.91 -5.69
C ALA A 109 -7.04 6.16 -4.98
N ARG A 110 -8.27 6.08 -4.46
CA ARG A 110 -8.95 7.21 -3.83
C ARG A 110 -8.63 7.33 -2.35
N VAL A 111 -8.26 8.52 -1.91
CA VAL A 111 -8.07 8.80 -0.50
C VAL A 111 -9.40 9.05 0.18
N ASP A 112 -9.61 8.38 1.32
CA ASP A 112 -10.75 8.60 2.20
C ASP A 112 -10.52 9.86 3.05
N ARG A 113 -10.99 10.99 2.53
CA ARG A 113 -10.79 12.30 3.18
C ARG A 113 -11.52 12.43 4.52
N GLU A 114 -12.60 11.68 4.72
CA GLU A 114 -13.29 11.63 6.01
C GLU A 114 -12.45 10.86 7.04
N ALA A 115 -11.83 9.74 6.64
CA ALA A 115 -10.88 9.02 7.47
C ALA A 115 -9.68 9.89 7.84
N VAL A 116 -9.11 10.58 6.85
CA VAL A 116 -7.97 11.48 7.04
C VAL A 116 -8.31 12.59 8.02
N ALA A 117 -9.50 13.20 7.89
CA ALA A 117 -9.97 14.21 8.84
C ALA A 117 -10.13 13.63 10.26
N ALA A 118 -10.65 12.41 10.39
CA ALA A 118 -10.83 11.73 11.68
C ALA A 118 -9.51 11.35 12.37
N LEU A 119 -8.42 11.15 11.62
CA LEU A 119 -7.09 10.90 12.20
C LEU A 119 -6.56 12.11 12.97
N ASN A 120 -6.95 13.33 12.59
CA ASN A 120 -6.51 14.59 13.20
C ASN A 120 -4.96 14.72 13.27
N ILE A 121 -4.29 14.40 12.16
CA ILE A 121 -2.83 14.51 12.00
C ILE A 121 -2.48 15.47 10.86
N PRO A 122 -1.27 16.06 10.84
CA PRO A 122 -0.89 17.04 9.81
C PRO A 122 -0.93 16.47 8.40
N VAL A 123 -1.54 17.20 7.47
CA VAL A 123 -1.47 16.91 6.03
C VAL A 123 -0.16 17.47 5.48
N ASP A 124 0.64 16.64 4.81
CA ASP A 124 1.91 17.04 4.19
C ASP A 124 2.13 16.31 2.86
N GLU A 125 1.63 16.88 1.77
CA GLU A 125 1.76 16.27 0.44
C GLU A 125 3.20 16.16 -0.03
N TYR A 126 4.10 17.02 0.47
CA TYR A 126 5.50 17.00 0.07
C TYR A 126 6.24 15.81 0.70
N ALA A 127 5.95 15.50 1.97
CA ALA A 127 6.48 14.32 2.66
C ALA A 127 6.04 13.00 1.99
N HIS A 128 4.83 12.95 1.43
CA HIS A 128 4.31 11.75 0.75
C HIS A 128 4.78 11.62 -0.70
N ARG A 129 5.20 12.73 -1.34
CA ARG A 129 5.44 12.79 -2.79
C ARG A 129 6.46 11.78 -3.31
N TYR A 130 7.52 11.55 -2.55
CA TYR A 130 8.63 10.66 -2.91
C TYR A 130 8.75 9.45 -1.99
N GLU A 131 7.85 9.31 -1.02
CA GLU A 131 7.81 8.14 -0.16
C GLU A 131 7.14 6.96 -0.88
N HIS A 132 7.73 5.77 -0.78
CA HIS A 132 7.30 4.60 -1.55
C HIS A 132 6.62 3.53 -0.69
N SER A 133 6.84 3.53 0.64
CA SER A 133 6.40 2.46 1.54
C SER A 133 4.91 2.15 1.43
N LEU A 134 4.09 3.19 1.29
CA LEU A 134 2.64 3.09 1.12
C LEU A 134 2.23 2.84 -0.33
N GLU A 135 2.93 3.45 -1.30
CA GLU A 135 2.61 3.36 -2.73
C GLU A 135 2.65 1.92 -3.22
N VAL A 136 3.67 1.15 -2.82
CA VAL A 136 3.86 -0.24 -3.25
C VAL A 136 2.77 -1.19 -2.75
N GLN A 137 1.94 -0.78 -1.79
CA GLN A 137 0.81 -1.57 -1.31
C GLN A 137 -0.44 -1.39 -2.19
N LEU A 138 -0.54 -0.26 -2.91
CA LEU A 138 -1.74 0.12 -3.66
C LEU A 138 -2.05 -0.82 -4.84
N PRO A 139 -1.08 -1.25 -5.68
CA PRO A 139 -1.42 -2.12 -6.79
C PRO A 139 -1.95 -3.49 -6.36
N PHE A 140 -1.46 -4.05 -5.24
CA PHE A 140 -2.02 -5.29 -4.70
C PHE A 140 -3.46 -5.09 -4.21
N LEU A 141 -3.75 -3.99 -3.49
CA LEU A 141 -5.12 -3.66 -3.06
C LEU A 141 -6.07 -3.48 -4.25
N GLN A 142 -5.64 -2.72 -5.28
CA GLN A 142 -6.40 -2.55 -6.52
C GLN A 142 -6.60 -3.88 -7.26
N TYR A 143 -5.63 -4.79 -7.21
CA TYR A 143 -5.77 -6.11 -7.81
C TYR A 143 -6.86 -6.96 -7.11
N ILE A 144 -6.90 -6.99 -5.77
CA ILE A 144 -7.84 -7.85 -5.03
C ILE A 144 -9.23 -7.22 -4.82
N TYR A 145 -9.32 -5.89 -4.78
CA TYR A 145 -10.55 -5.17 -4.46
C TYR A 145 -11.07 -4.27 -5.58
N GLY A 146 -10.29 -4.04 -6.65
CA GLY A 146 -10.66 -3.06 -7.68
C GLY A 146 -10.86 -1.67 -7.07
N ASP A 147 -11.96 -1.02 -7.42
CA ASP A 147 -12.31 0.34 -6.95
C ASP A 147 -13.25 0.33 -5.71
N SER A 148 -13.43 -0.81 -5.05
CA SER A 148 -14.37 -0.95 -3.92
C SER A 148 -13.85 -0.42 -2.58
N PHE A 149 -12.59 0.05 -2.54
CA PHE A 149 -11.97 0.58 -1.33
C PHE A 149 -11.51 2.04 -1.54
N MET A 150 -11.45 2.77 -0.44
CA MET A 150 -10.67 4.01 -0.31
C MET A 150 -9.58 3.78 0.72
N PHE A 151 -8.52 4.61 0.73
CA PHE A 151 -7.43 4.47 1.69
C PHE A 151 -7.06 5.76 2.42
N ALA A 152 -6.43 5.64 3.57
CA ALA A 152 -5.84 6.75 4.31
C ALA A 152 -4.33 6.47 4.51
N PRO A 153 -3.45 7.21 3.82
CA PRO A 153 -2.00 7.03 3.96
C PRO A 153 -1.46 7.74 5.20
N VAL A 154 -0.68 7.03 6.01
CA VAL A 154 -0.01 7.59 7.18
C VAL A 154 1.46 7.20 7.14
N ILE A 155 2.35 8.18 7.04
CA ILE A 155 3.79 7.95 7.19
C ILE A 155 4.23 8.29 8.61
N ILE A 156 5.13 7.48 9.14
CA ILE A 156 5.68 7.61 10.49
C ILE A 156 7.20 7.72 10.38
N SER A 157 7.76 8.82 10.87
CA SER A 157 9.20 8.98 11.03
C SER A 157 9.67 8.38 12.35
N ALA A 158 10.84 7.73 12.33
CA ALA A 158 11.51 7.24 13.53
C ALA A 158 12.04 8.38 14.42
N THR A 159 12.15 9.60 13.90
CA THR A 159 12.65 10.76 14.64
C THR A 159 11.55 11.38 15.50
N GLY A 160 11.39 10.90 16.74
CA GLY A 160 10.71 11.68 17.78
C GLY A 160 11.43 13.02 18.06
N PRO A 161 10.85 13.94 18.85
CA PRO A 161 11.44 15.24 19.17
C PRO A 161 12.83 15.21 19.82
N ASN A 162 13.30 14.03 20.24
CA ASN A 162 14.66 13.78 20.73
C ASN A 162 15.38 12.78 19.83
N GLY A 163 15.53 13.10 18.53
CA GLY A 163 16.13 12.22 17.53
C GLY A 163 17.37 11.47 18.04
N VAL A 164 17.16 10.23 18.47
CA VAL A 164 18.20 9.20 18.50
C VAL A 164 17.94 8.46 17.20
N GLY A 165 18.76 8.75 16.19
CA GLY A 165 18.79 7.93 14.99
C GLY A 165 18.94 6.48 15.42
N ILE A 166 18.15 5.59 14.83
CA ILE A 166 18.49 4.18 14.85
C ILE A 166 19.74 4.09 13.96
N GLU A 167 20.92 4.22 14.59
CA GLU A 167 22.17 3.83 13.96
C GLU A 167 22.10 2.32 13.74
N ASP A 168 21.99 1.92 12.48
CA ASP A 168 22.22 0.53 12.07
C ASP A 168 23.58 0.08 12.62
N ARG A 169 23.57 -0.95 13.47
CA ARG A 169 24.75 -1.71 13.88
C ARG A 169 24.92 -2.93 13.00
#